data_AF-A0A7G4A254-F1
#
_entry.id   AF-A0A7G4A254-F1
#
_cell.length_a   1.000
_cell.length_b   1.000
_cell.length_c   1.000
_cell.angle_alpha   90.00
_cell.angle_beta   90.00
_cell.angle_gamma   90.00
#
_symmetry.space_group_name_H-M   'P 1'
#
loop_
_entity.id
_entity.type
_entity.pdbx_description
1 polymer ?
#
loop_
_entity_poly.entity_id
_entity_poly.type
_entity_poly.pdbx_seq_one_letter_code
_entity_poly.pdbx_strand_id
1 'polypeptide(L)'
;MIRNLRVRLCLGFIVALLLSILPMPELISAFRPPWILLLVLYIEYFLPGNFRLTTLLFVGLLLDVLLATVIGEHSFALLLVTWIASSKSRRFQFFSMMQQIFLIGFFCLLYQSIISLISALLGFNYSVFAPAASALVGMFIWPWIRLLGEDTLLKRLVYR
;
A
#
# COMPACT_ATOMS: atom_id res chain seq x y z
N MET A 1 23.51 -8.30 8.35
CA MET A 1 22.37 -7.50 8.85
C MET A 1 21.35 -7.18 7.76
N ILE A 2 21.75 -6.63 6.62
CA ILE A 2 20.87 -6.28 5.47
C ILE A 2 20.14 -7.51 4.89
N ARG A 3 20.78 -8.68 4.84
CA ARG A 3 20.17 -9.93 4.32
C ARG A 3 18.88 -10.31 5.07
N ASN A 4 18.87 -10.20 6.39
CA ASN A 4 17.71 -10.59 7.21
C ASN A 4 16.54 -9.60 7.05
N LEU A 5 16.83 -8.33 6.78
CA LEU A 5 15.81 -7.33 6.49
C LEU A 5 15.13 -7.62 5.16
N ARG A 6 15.91 -7.89 4.10
CA ARG A 6 15.36 -8.20 2.76
C ARG A 6 14.43 -9.42 2.80
N VAL A 7 14.81 -10.48 3.52
CA VAL A 7 13.96 -11.68 3.67
C VAL A 7 12.62 -11.34 4.35
N ARG A 8 12.63 -10.52 5.40
CA ARG A 8 11.40 -10.09 6.08
C ARG A 8 10.50 -9.24 5.17
N LEU A 9 11.10 -8.36 4.38
CA LEU A 9 10.35 -7.54 3.40
C LEU A 9 9.72 -8.41 2.32
N CYS A 10 10.47 -9.39 1.78
CA CYS A 10 9.94 -10.35 0.82
C CYS A 10 8.76 -11.14 1.39
N LEU A 11 8.86 -11.62 2.64
CA LEU A 11 7.74 -12.29 3.32
C LEU A 11 6.54 -11.36 3.49
N GLY A 12 6.76 -10.09 3.89
CA GLY A 12 5.70 -9.08 3.97
C GLY A 12 4.98 -8.88 2.64
N PHE A 13 5.72 -8.81 1.53
CA PHE A 13 5.14 -8.71 0.19
C PHE A 13 4.32 -9.94 -0.19
N ILE A 14 4.84 -11.14 0.07
CA ILE A 14 4.11 -12.38 -0.19
C ILE A 14 2.78 -12.38 0.57
N VAL A 15 2.81 -12.03 1.86
CA VAL A 15 1.60 -11.91 2.68
C VAL A 15 0.64 -10.87 2.10
N ALA A 16 1.13 -9.68 1.77
CA ALA A 16 0.29 -8.62 1.20
C ALA A 16 -0.36 -9.03 -0.14
N LEU A 17 0.39 -9.74 -1.01
CA LEU A 17 -0.12 -10.29 -2.27
C LEU A 17 -1.18 -11.36 -2.05
N LEU A 18 -0.95 -12.28 -1.09
CA LEU A 18 -1.94 -13.29 -0.73
C LEU A 18 -3.24 -12.65 -0.23
N LEU A 19 -3.14 -11.65 0.64
CA LEU A 19 -4.31 -10.91 1.14
C LEU A 19 -5.04 -10.15 0.03
N SER A 20 -4.32 -9.69 -1.01
CA SER A 20 -4.92 -9.04 -2.18
C SER A 20 -5.72 -9.98 -3.09
N ILE A 21 -5.33 -11.26 -3.17
CA ILE A 21 -6.03 -12.25 -4.03
C ILE A 21 -7.22 -12.89 -3.31
N LEU A 22 -7.27 -12.83 -1.98
CA LEU A 22 -8.33 -13.48 -1.20
C LEU A 22 -9.72 -13.22 -1.78
N PRO A 23 -10.48 -14.27 -2.16
CA PRO A 23 -11.80 -14.10 -2.72
C PRO A 23 -12.70 -13.51 -1.63
N MET A 24 -13.22 -12.32 -1.90
CA MET A 24 -14.20 -11.68 -1.03
C MET A 24 -15.58 -11.86 -1.63
N PRO A 25 -16.62 -12.09 -0.79
CA PRO A 25 -17.99 -12.07 -1.25
C PRO A 25 -18.30 -10.75 -1.96
N GLU A 26 -19.18 -10.76 -2.95
CA GLU A 26 -19.53 -9.56 -3.74
C GLU A 26 -19.97 -8.39 -2.85
N LEU A 27 -20.68 -8.67 -1.76
CA LEU A 27 -21.13 -7.68 -0.77
C LEU A 27 -19.98 -6.91 -0.09
N ILE A 28 -18.81 -7.55 0.08
CA ILE A 28 -17.66 -7.00 0.83
C ILE A 28 -16.51 -6.63 -0.13
N SER A 29 -16.67 -6.92 -1.43
CA SER A 29 -15.64 -6.67 -2.45
C SER A 29 -15.16 -5.22 -2.47
N ALA A 30 -16.06 -4.25 -2.28
CA ALA A 30 -15.74 -2.82 -2.22
C ALA A 30 -14.90 -2.42 -1.00
N PHE A 31 -14.91 -3.23 0.06
CA PHE A 31 -14.17 -2.98 1.30
C PHE A 31 -12.76 -3.59 1.30
N ARG A 32 -12.29 -4.12 0.16
CA ARG A 32 -10.94 -4.67 0.04
C ARG A 32 -9.90 -3.56 0.19
N PRO A 33 -9.04 -3.57 1.23
CA PRO A 33 -8.02 -2.55 1.39
C PRO A 33 -6.85 -2.76 0.41
N PRO A 34 -6.11 -1.70 0.04
CA PRO A 34 -4.95 -1.81 -0.84
C PRO A 34 -3.72 -2.29 -0.04
N TRP A 35 -3.66 -3.58 0.28
CA TRP A 35 -2.63 -4.19 1.15
C TRP A 35 -1.19 -3.87 0.74
N ILE A 36 -0.90 -3.95 -0.56
CA ILE A 36 0.44 -3.71 -1.09
C ILE A 36 0.82 -2.24 -0.99
N LEU A 37 -0.14 -1.33 -1.22
CA LEU A 37 0.09 0.09 -1.00
C LEU A 37 0.39 0.37 0.47
N LEU A 38 -0.39 -0.19 1.40
CA LEU A 38 -0.17 -0.01 2.84
C LEU A 38 1.22 -0.49 3.26
N LEU A 39 1.65 -1.66 2.76
CA LEU A 39 2.99 -2.17 3.02
C LEU A 39 4.07 -1.26 2.43
N VAL A 40 3.90 -0.78 1.20
CA VAL A 40 4.83 0.15 0.55
C VAL A 40 4.95 1.45 1.33
N LEU A 41 3.83 2.07 1.72
CA LEU A 41 3.81 3.29 2.52
C LEU A 41 4.47 3.08 3.89
N TYR A 42 4.21 1.94 4.53
CA TYR A 42 4.87 1.57 5.79
C TYR A 42 6.39 1.55 5.62
N ILE A 43 6.90 0.87 4.61
CA ILE A 43 8.35 0.77 4.42
C ILE A 43 8.94 2.14 4.02
N GLU A 44 8.26 2.91 3.17
CA GLU A 44 8.72 4.24 2.75
C GLU A 44 8.85 5.20 3.95
N TYR A 45 7.90 5.16 4.88
CA TYR A 45 7.91 6.03 6.05
C TYR A 45 8.85 5.57 7.15
N PHE A 46 8.97 4.27 7.41
CA PHE A 46 9.76 3.75 8.54
C PHE A 46 11.16 3.28 8.16
N LEU A 47 11.41 3.02 6.87
CA LEU A 47 12.70 2.57 6.33
C LEU A 47 13.07 3.36 5.05
N PRO A 48 13.20 4.70 5.13
CA PRO A 48 13.44 5.55 3.96
C PRO A 48 14.73 5.13 3.22
N GLY A 49 14.66 5.07 1.89
CA GLY A 49 15.80 4.75 1.03
C GLY A 49 16.01 3.26 0.74
N ASN A 50 15.15 2.36 1.21
CA ASN A 50 15.23 0.94 0.89
C ASN A 50 14.50 0.54 -0.40
N PHE A 51 13.61 1.39 -0.93
CA PHE A 51 12.91 1.13 -2.19
C PHE A 51 13.57 1.77 -3.39
N ARG A 52 13.67 0.97 -4.46
CA ARG A 52 13.96 1.47 -5.80
C ARG A 52 12.64 1.61 -6.55
N LEU A 53 12.53 2.63 -7.40
CA LEU A 53 11.41 2.82 -8.33
C LEU A 53 11.15 1.54 -9.16
N THR A 54 12.22 0.84 -9.54
CA THR A 54 12.12 -0.43 -10.28
C THR A 54 11.37 -1.51 -9.52
N THR A 55 11.56 -1.63 -8.20
CA THR A 55 10.85 -2.63 -7.38
C THR A 55 9.35 -2.35 -7.33
N LEU A 56 8.95 -1.08 -7.19
CA LEU A 56 7.55 -0.68 -7.21
C LEU A 56 6.90 -0.99 -8.57
N LEU A 57 7.62 -0.75 -9.66
CA LEU A 57 7.17 -1.07 -11.01
C LEU A 57 6.90 -2.57 -11.15
N PHE A 58 7.85 -3.43 -10.78
CA PHE A 58 7.67 -4.89 -10.86
C PHE A 58 6.57 -5.42 -9.94
N VAL A 59 6.46 -4.89 -8.72
CA VAL A 59 5.38 -5.28 -7.79
C VAL A 59 4.01 -4.88 -8.35
N GLY A 60 3.90 -3.69 -8.96
CA GLY A 60 2.68 -3.26 -9.62
C GLY A 60 2.31 -4.13 -10.82
N LEU A 61 3.28 -4.51 -11.65
CA LEU A 61 3.03 -5.38 -12.81
C LEU A 61 2.59 -6.77 -12.36
N LEU A 62 3.20 -7.27 -11.30
CA LEU A 62 2.83 -8.54 -10.70
C LEU A 62 1.41 -8.48 -10.13
N LEU A 63 1.02 -7.35 -9.52
CA LEU A 63 -0.36 -7.09 -9.11
C LEU A 63 -1.32 -7.10 -10.29
N ASP A 64 -0.96 -6.44 -11.39
CA ASP A 64 -1.82 -6.38 -12.58
C ASP A 64 -2.10 -7.79 -13.13
N VAL A 65 -1.07 -8.64 -13.17
CA VAL A 65 -1.19 -10.04 -13.58
C VAL A 65 -2.06 -10.85 -12.61
N LEU A 66 -1.89 -10.67 -11.29
CA LEU A 66 -2.61 -11.43 -10.28
C LEU A 66 -4.09 -11.08 -10.20
N LEU A 67 -4.43 -9.81 -10.39
CA LEU A 67 -5.80 -9.31 -10.32
C LEU A 67 -6.50 -9.32 -11.70
N ALA A 68 -5.79 -9.76 -12.74
CA ALA A 68 -6.25 -9.74 -14.12
C ALA A 68 -6.73 -8.34 -14.57
N THR A 69 -6.02 -7.29 -14.13
CA THR A 69 -6.27 -5.89 -14.49
C THR A 69 -5.39 -5.46 -15.66
N VAL A 70 -5.55 -4.21 -16.10
CA VAL A 70 -4.74 -3.67 -17.19
C VAL A 70 -3.28 -3.55 -16.77
N ILE A 71 -2.38 -4.07 -17.60
CA ILE A 71 -0.94 -4.02 -17.36
C ILE A 71 -0.48 -2.56 -17.22
N GLY A 72 0.12 -2.23 -16.09
CA GLY A 72 0.64 -0.91 -15.77
C GLY A 72 -0.28 -0.04 -14.92
N GLU A 73 -1.53 -0.46 -14.67
CA GLU A 73 -2.50 0.32 -13.87
C GLU A 73 -2.03 0.43 -12.41
N HIS A 74 -1.76 -0.70 -11.75
CA HIS A 74 -1.26 -0.71 -10.38
C HIS A 74 0.17 -0.19 -10.30
N SER A 75 1.03 -0.45 -11.29
CA SER A 75 2.39 0.09 -11.33
C SER A 75 2.40 1.62 -11.35
N PHE A 76 1.60 2.23 -12.22
CA PHE A 76 1.52 3.68 -12.31
C PHE A 76 1.00 4.29 -11.01
N ALA A 77 -0.09 3.75 -10.47
CA ALA A 77 -0.68 4.25 -9.24
C ALA A 77 0.27 4.12 -8.04
N LEU A 78 0.97 2.98 -7.88
CA LEU A 78 1.96 2.78 -6.81
C LEU A 78 3.13 3.75 -6.93
N LEU A 79 3.69 3.93 -8.13
CA LEU A 79 4.81 4.84 -8.36
C LEU A 79 4.44 6.28 -8.02
N LEU A 80 3.29 6.74 -8.51
CA LEU A 80 2.83 8.12 -8.32
C LEU A 80 2.54 8.41 -6.84
N VAL A 81 1.80 7.53 -6.16
CA VAL A 81 1.48 7.67 -4.74
C VAL A 81 2.74 7.66 -3.88
N THR A 82 3.64 6.71 -4.13
CA THR A 82 4.89 6.57 -3.35
C THR A 82 5.81 7.75 -3.58
N TRP A 83 5.89 8.26 -4.82
CA TRP A 83 6.66 9.46 -5.12
C TRP A 83 6.16 10.67 -4.31
N ILE A 84 4.84 10.91 -4.27
CA ILE A 84 4.24 11.98 -3.46
C ILE A 84 4.53 11.75 -1.97
N ALA A 85 4.35 10.52 -1.48
CA ALA A 85 4.59 10.14 -0.08
C ALA A 85 6.04 10.36 0.36
N SER A 86 7.01 10.05 -0.51
CA SER A 86 8.45 10.14 -0.24
C SER A 86 8.90 11.57 0.10
N SER A 87 8.25 12.58 -0.49
CA SER A 87 8.60 14.01 -0.31
C SER A 87 8.47 14.50 1.13
N LYS A 88 7.62 13.86 1.94
CA LYS A 88 7.36 14.20 3.35
C LYS A 88 7.68 13.04 4.31
N SER A 89 8.43 12.04 3.86
CA SER A 89 8.70 10.80 4.59
C SER A 89 9.25 11.03 6.01
N ARG A 90 10.22 11.93 6.15
CA ARG A 90 10.86 12.24 7.45
C ARG A 90 9.93 12.89 8.48
N ARG A 91 8.92 13.64 8.04
CA ARG A 91 7.98 14.33 8.95
C ARG A 91 6.88 13.40 9.46
N PHE A 92 6.56 12.36 8.68
CA PHE A 92 5.48 11.42 9.00
C PHE A 92 5.67 10.68 10.33
N GLN A 93 6.92 10.36 10.66
CA GLN A 93 7.25 9.65 11.91
C GLN A 93 6.92 10.47 13.18
N PHE A 94 6.86 11.81 13.06
CA PHE A 94 6.55 12.70 14.17
C PHE A 94 5.06 13.06 14.28
N PHE A 95 4.23 12.61 13.34
CA PHE A 95 2.80 12.88 13.37
C PHE A 95 2.08 12.04 14.43
N SER A 96 1.02 12.59 14.99
CA SER A 96 0.17 11.85 15.92
C SER A 96 -0.49 10.67 15.19
N MET A 97 -0.91 9.66 15.97
CA MET A 97 -1.51 8.47 15.39
C MET A 97 -2.72 8.79 14.50
N MET A 98 -3.57 9.73 14.94
CA MET A 98 -4.72 10.18 14.16
C MET A 98 -4.30 10.86 12.86
N GLN A 99 -3.29 11.72 12.88
CA GLN A 99 -2.79 12.38 11.67
C GLN A 99 -2.22 11.38 10.67
N GLN A 100 -1.52 10.34 11.14
CA GLN A 100 -1.04 9.26 10.29
C GLN A 100 -2.19 8.50 9.63
N ILE A 101 -3.23 8.14 10.39
CA ILE A 101 -4.43 7.48 9.88
C ILE A 101 -5.07 8.30 8.75
N PHE A 102 -5.31 9.60 8.97
CA PHE A 102 -5.89 10.47 7.93
C PHE A 102 -5.02 10.57 6.68
N LEU A 103 -3.71 10.70 6.84
CA LEU A 103 -2.80 10.82 5.69
C LEU A 103 -2.74 9.52 4.88
N ILE A 104 -2.72 8.36 5.55
CA ILE A 104 -2.75 7.06 4.89
C ILE A 104 -4.09 6.83 4.18
N GLY A 105 -5.20 7.23 4.80
CA GLY A 105 -6.51 7.23 4.15
C GLY A 105 -6.52 8.06 2.87
N PHE A 106 -5.92 9.26 2.91
CA PHE A 106 -5.76 10.10 1.71
C PHE A 106 -4.96 9.40 0.60
N PHE A 107 -3.83 8.76 0.93
CA PHE A 107 -3.04 8.03 -0.07
C PHE A 107 -3.76 6.79 -0.61
N CYS A 108 -4.51 6.07 0.22
CA CYS A 108 -5.35 4.95 -0.22
C CYS A 108 -6.44 5.43 -1.18
N LEU A 109 -7.08 6.56 -0.86
CA LEU A 109 -8.09 7.17 -1.71
C LEU A 109 -7.49 7.59 -3.05
N LEU A 110 -6.34 8.27 -3.03
CA LEU A 110 -5.64 8.72 -4.23
C LEU A 110 -5.24 7.54 -5.13
N TYR A 111 -4.69 6.46 -4.54
CA TYR A 111 -4.37 5.23 -5.26
C TYR A 111 -5.58 4.60 -5.95
N GLN A 112 -6.67 4.37 -5.20
CA GLN A 112 -7.87 3.76 -5.74
C GLN A 112 -8.59 4.67 -6.75
N SER A 113 -8.47 6.00 -6.60
CA SER A 113 -9.04 6.96 -7.54
C SER A 113 -8.31 6.93 -8.87
N ILE A 114 -6.98 6.75 -8.88
CA ILE A 114 -6.19 6.60 -10.11
C ILE A 114 -6.60 5.34 -10.87
N ILE A 115 -6.68 4.21 -10.16
CA ILE A 115 -7.14 2.92 -10.73
C ILE A 115 -8.54 3.09 -11.33
N SER A 116 -9.48 3.60 -10.54
CA SER A 116 -10.84 3.84 -10.99
C SER A 116 -10.90 4.78 -12.20
N LEU A 117 -10.04 5.80 -12.27
CA LEU A 117 -9.98 6.73 -13.39
C LEU A 117 -9.41 6.09 -14.65
N ILE A 118 -8.36 5.27 -14.53
CA ILE A 118 -7.80 4.51 -15.66
C ILE A 118 -8.87 3.55 -16.20
N SER A 119 -9.51 2.78 -15.32
CA SER A 119 -10.60 1.89 -15.66
C SER A 119 -11.77 2.62 -16.33
N ALA A 120 -12.14 3.81 -15.85
CA ALA A 120 -13.17 4.66 -16.45
C ALA A 120 -12.82 5.11 -17.87
N LEU A 121 -11.58 5.57 -18.08
CA LEU A 121 -11.09 6.03 -19.39
C LEU A 121 -11.06 4.89 -20.43
N LEU A 122 -10.87 3.65 -19.97
CA LEU A 122 -10.89 2.45 -20.81
C LEU A 122 -12.30 1.90 -21.07
N GLY A 123 -13.33 2.51 -20.48
CA GLY A 123 -14.73 2.12 -20.69
C GLY A 123 -15.18 0.90 -19.88
N PHE A 124 -14.43 0.49 -18.85
CA PHE A 124 -14.87 -0.56 -17.94
C PHE A 124 -15.94 -0.05 -16.97
N ASN A 125 -16.88 -0.92 -16.57
CA ASN A 125 -17.85 -0.61 -15.52
C ASN A 125 -17.12 -0.49 -14.18
N TYR A 126 -17.12 0.70 -13.59
CA TYR A 126 -16.49 0.97 -12.31
C TYR A 126 -17.48 1.59 -11.34
N SER A 127 -17.29 1.33 -10.04
CA SER A 127 -18.08 1.93 -8.98
C SER A 127 -17.40 3.19 -8.45
N VAL A 128 -18.12 4.31 -8.39
CA VAL A 128 -17.62 5.57 -7.83
C VAL A 128 -17.40 5.47 -6.31
N PHE A 129 -18.14 4.58 -5.64
CA PHE A 129 -18.09 4.43 -4.18
C PHE A 129 -17.04 3.43 -3.70
N ALA A 130 -16.66 2.46 -4.53
CA ALA A 130 -15.69 1.43 -4.16
C ALA A 130 -14.32 2.00 -3.76
N PRO A 131 -13.74 3.00 -4.46
CA PRO A 131 -12.48 3.63 -4.05
C PRO A 131 -12.53 4.20 -2.63
N ALA A 132 -13.63 4.87 -2.28
CA ALA A 132 -13.81 5.48 -0.96
C ALA A 132 -13.95 4.42 0.13
N ALA A 133 -14.74 3.37 -0.11
CA ALA A 133 -14.89 2.26 0.84
C ALA A 133 -13.56 1.54 1.10
N SER A 134 -12.82 1.20 0.04
CA SER A 134 -11.50 0.58 0.13
C SER A 134 -10.51 1.46 0.92
N ALA A 135 -10.51 2.77 0.64
CA ALA A 135 -9.64 3.72 1.32
C ALA A 135 -9.95 3.86 2.80
N LEU A 136 -11.24 3.90 3.18
CA LEU A 136 -11.66 3.92 4.58
C LEU A 136 -11.18 2.67 5.32
N VAL A 137 -11.30 1.49 4.71
CA VAL A 137 -10.80 0.26 5.34
C VAL A 137 -9.28 0.28 5.48
N GLY A 138 -8.56 0.75 4.46
CA GLY A 138 -7.11 0.93 4.54
C GLY A 138 -6.69 1.90 5.66
N MET A 139 -7.45 2.99 5.82
CA MET A 139 -7.28 3.95 6.91
C MET A 139 -7.42 3.30 8.30
N PHE A 140 -8.46 2.48 8.51
CA PHE A 140 -8.68 1.79 9.79
C PHE A 140 -7.72 0.64 10.07
N ILE A 141 -7.14 0.04 9.04
CA ILE A 141 -6.17 -1.05 9.17
C ILE A 141 -4.77 -0.52 9.52
N TRP A 142 -4.45 0.72 9.14
CA TRP A 142 -3.15 1.31 9.37
C TRP A 142 -2.62 1.19 10.81
N PRO A 143 -3.42 1.43 11.86
CA PRO A 143 -2.97 1.27 13.24
C PRO A 143 -2.41 -0.10 13.57
N TRP A 144 -3.08 -1.15 13.08
CA TRP A 144 -2.65 -2.51 13.32
C TRP A 144 -1.35 -2.82 12.57
N ILE A 145 -1.20 -2.34 11.34
CA ILE A 145 0.06 -2.47 10.58
C ILE A 145 1.20 -1.78 11.32
N ARG A 146 0.98 -0.57 11.84
CA ARG A 146 1.99 0.16 12.59
C ARG A 146 2.42 -0.58 13.85
N LEU A 147 1.47 -1.05 14.64
CA LEU A 147 1.73 -1.81 15.88
C LEU A 147 2.50 -3.11 15.59
N LEU A 148 2.06 -3.88 14.59
CA LEU A 148 2.75 -5.10 14.15
C LEU A 148 4.18 -4.81 13.69
N GLY A 149 4.38 -3.71 12.97
CA GLY A 149 5.68 -3.27 12.51
C GLY A 149 6.62 -2.85 13.65
N GLU A 150 6.13 -2.13 14.65
CA GLU A 150 6.89 -1.75 15.85
C GLU A 150 7.40 -2.98 16.60
N ASP A 151 6.55 -3.98 16.82
CA ASP A 151 6.92 -5.19 17.55
C ASP A 151 7.87 -6.13 16.77
N THR A 152 7.75 -6.20 15.44
CA THR A 152 8.51 -7.17 14.62
C THR A 152 9.77 -6.58 13.98
N LEU A 153 9.73 -5.33 13.52
CA LEU A 153 10.79 -4.68 12.72
C LEU A 153 11.69 -3.76 13.56
N LEU A 154 11.17 -3.04 14.56
CA LEU A 154 11.92 -2.00 15.27
C LEU A 154 12.62 -2.46 16.55
N LYS A 155 12.19 -3.57 17.18
CA LYS A 155 12.86 -4.15 18.36
C LYS A 155 14.34 -4.50 18.14
N ARG A 156 14.83 -4.61 16.90
CA ARG A 156 16.23 -4.95 16.58
C ARG A 156 17.12 -3.78 16.13
N LEU A 157 16.57 -2.58 15.89
CA LEU A 157 17.35 -1.42 15.46
C LEU A 157 17.53 -0.38 16.55
N VAL A 158 16.59 -0.25 17.49
CA VAL A 158 16.64 0.73 18.58
C VAL A 158 17.48 0.25 19.78
N TYR A 159 17.77 -1.04 19.87
CA TYR A 159 18.64 -1.62 20.91
C TYR A 159 20.12 -1.75 20.46
N ARG A 160 20.59 -0.77 19.66
CA ARG A 160 22.01 -0.55 19.36
C ARG A 160 22.32 0.93 19.33
#